data_AF-X7ZYF7-F1
#
_entry.id   AF-X7ZYF7-F1
#
_cell.length_a   1.000
_cell.length_b   1.000
_cell.length_c   1.000
_cell.angle_alpha   90.00
_cell.angle_beta   90.00
_cell.angle_gamma   90.00
#
_symmetry.space_group_name_H-M   'P 1'
#
loop_
_entity.id
_entity.type
_entity.pdbx_description
1 polymer ?
#
loop_
_entity_poly.entity_id
_entity_poly.type
_entity_poly.pdbx_seq_one_letter_code
_entity_poly.pdbx_strand_id
1 'polypeptide(L)' 'MHAARVEIGRRLARECGIDADLVIGVPESGTPAAVGYAQESGIPYGQG' A
#
# COMPACT_ATOMS: atom_id res chain seq x y z
N MET A 1 0.77 -15.48 -5.09
CA MET A 1 -0.23 -14.75 -4.28
C MET A 1 0.29 -13.41 -3.71
N HIS A 2 1.54 -13.30 -3.25
CA HIS A 2 2.09 -12.02 -2.74
C HIS A 2 2.12 -10.89 -3.80
N ALA A 3 2.58 -11.18 -5.02
CA ALA A 3 2.62 -10.19 -6.10
C ALA A 3 1.25 -9.61 -6.51
N ALA A 4 0.20 -10.43 -6.44
CA ALA A 4 -1.17 -9.99 -6.75
C ALA A 4 -1.66 -8.93 -5.75
N ARG A 5 -1.40 -9.13 -4.45
CA ARG A 5 -1.78 -8.15 -3.42
C ARG A 5 -1.02 -6.84 -3.54
N VAL A 6 0.26 -6.89 -3.93
CA VAL A 6 1.04 -5.67 -4.23
C VAL A 6 0.42 -4.91 -5.39
N GLU A 7 0.08 -5.59 -6.49
CA GLU A 7 -0.53 -4.93 -7.65
C GLU A 7 -1.92 -4.35 -7.34
N ILE A 8 -2.71 -5.03 -6.49
CA ILE A 8 -3.97 -4.48 -5.98
C ILE A 8 -3.72 -3.17 -5.23
N GLY A 9 -2.69 -3.11 -4.38
CA GLY A 9 -2.31 -1.89 -3.67
C GLY A 9 -1.94 -0.74 -4.62
N ARG A 10 -1.17 -1.02 -5.68
CA ARG A 10 -0.82 -0.02 -6.69
C ARG A 10 -2.06 0.50 -7.43
N ARG A 11 -2.95 -0.39 -7.85
CA ARG A 11 -4.21 0.02 -8.49
C ARG A 11 -5.04 0.92 -7.59
N LEU A 12 -5.15 0.56 -6.32
CA LEU A 12 -5.86 1.37 -5.32
C LEU A 12 -5.25 2.77 -5.17
N ALA A 13 -3.92 2.92 -5.21
CA ALA A 13 -3.28 4.24 -5.17
C ALA A 13 -3.55 5.09 -6.42
N ARG A 14 -3.66 4.46 -7.60
CA ARG A 14 -4.04 5.16 -8.84
C ARG A 14 -5.52 5.57 -8.86
N GLU A 15 -6.40 4.73 -8.33
CA GLU A 15 -7.84 4.98 -8.29
C GLU A 15 -8.23 5.94 -7.17
N CYS A 16 -7.58 5.81 -6.01
CA CYS A 16 -7.90 6.50 -4.76
C CYS A 16 -6.63 7.01 -4.09
N GLY A 17 -5.86 7.84 -4.78
CA GLY A 17 -4.73 8.55 -4.19
C GLY A 17 -5.19 9.64 -3.25
N ILE A 18 -4.57 9.73 -2.07
CA ILE A 18 -4.78 10.82 -1.10
C ILE A 18 -3.44 11.43 -0.73
N ASP A 19 -3.47 12.65 -0.19
CA ASP A 19 -2.31 13.22 0.50
C ASP A 19 -2.31 12.71 1.94
N ALA A 20 -1.24 12.02 2.34
CA ALA A 20 -1.07 11.49 3.69
C ALA A 20 0.41 11.35 4.03
N ASP A 21 0.72 11.32 5.32
CA ASP A 21 2.11 11.27 5.80
C ASP A 21 2.70 9.86 5.83
N LEU A 22 1.85 8.82 5.96
CA LEU A 22 2.31 7.46 6.21
C LEU A 22 1.29 6.40 5.79
N VAL A 23 1.78 5.30 5.23
CA VAL A 23 1.00 4.08 4.96
C VAL A 23 1.44 2.97 5.92
N ILE A 24 0.50 2.35 6.63
CA ILE A 24 0.77 1.21 7.53
C ILE A 24 -0.07 0.02 7.09
N GLY A 25 0.58 -1.14 6.96
CA GLY A 25 -0.12 -2.41 6.70
C GLY A 25 -0.70 -3.01 7.97
N VAL A 26 -1.96 -3.45 7.92
CA VAL A 26 -2.52 -4.29 8.98
C VAL A 26 -1.77 -5.64 9.01
N PRO A 27 -1.30 -6.10 10.18
CA PRO A 27 -0.59 -7.37 10.31
C PRO A 27 -1.35 -8.57 9.72
N GLU A 28 -0.58 -9.61 9.39
CA GLU A 28 -1.02 -10.91 8.84
C GLU A 28 -1.52 -10.90 7.39
N SER A 29 -2.28 -9.90 6.94
CA SER A 29 -2.92 -9.94 5.60
C SER A 29 -2.73 -8.68 4.75
N GLY A 30 -2.60 -7.51 5.37
CA GLY A 30 -2.60 -6.21 4.70
C GLY A 30 -1.24 -5.74 4.20
N THR A 31 -0.14 -6.29 4.71
CA THR A 31 1.23 -5.86 4.41
C THR A 31 1.54 -5.74 2.90
N PRO A 32 1.33 -6.76 2.05
CA PRO A 32 1.69 -6.64 0.63
C PRO A 32 0.85 -5.59 -0.12
N ALA A 33 -0.42 -5.41 0.25
CA ALA A 33 -1.26 -4.38 -0.37
C ALA A 33 -0.82 -2.96 0.05
N ALA A 34 -0.51 -2.78 1.34
CA ALA A 34 -0.03 -1.50 1.86
C ALA A 34 1.34 -1.12 1.25
N VAL A 35 2.25 -2.09 1.07
CA VAL A 35 3.51 -1.88 0.35
C VAL A 35 3.27 -1.44 -1.10
N GLY A 36 2.34 -2.08 -1.81
CA GLY A 36 1.99 -1.69 -3.17
C GLY A 36 1.40 -0.28 -3.26
N TYR A 37 0.50 0.06 -2.33
CA TYR A 37 -0.09 1.39 -2.27
C TYR A 37 0.99 2.46 -2.02
N ALA A 38 1.86 2.27 -1.03
CA ALA A 38 2.96 3.19 -0.71
C ALA A 38 3.93 3.41 -1.89
N GLN A 39 4.28 2.33 -2.60
CA GLN A 39 5.16 2.41 -3.77
C GLN A 39 4.57 3.28 -4.89
N GLU A 40 3.26 3.19 -5.10
CA GLU A 40 2.59 3.90 -6.19
C GLU A 40 2.17 5.31 -5.80
N SER A 41 1.73 5.54 -4.56
CA SER A 41 1.33 6.86 -4.08
C SER A 41 2.52 7.77 -3.74
N GLY A 42 3.71 7.21 -3.55
CA GLY A 42 4.91 7.94 -3.11
C GLY A 42 4.93 8.25 -1.62
N ILE A 43 3.91 7.83 -0.87
CA ILE A 43 3.82 8.02 0.58
C ILE A 43 4.72 6.98 1.26
N PRO A 44 5.54 7.36 2.26
CA PRO A 44 6.41 6.41 2.94
C PRO A 44 5.61 5.29 3.63
N TYR A 45 6.18 4.09 3.62
CA TYR A 45 5.63 2.94 4.33
C TYR A 45 6.21 2.84 5.74
N GLY A 46 5.34 2.67 6.74
CA GLY A 46 5.68 2.49 8.15
C GLY A 46 5.35 1.10 8.68
N GLN A 47 6.01 0.71 9.76
CA GLN A 47 5.65 -0.46 10.56
C GLN A 47 5.19 0.01 11.94
N GLY A 48 4.05 -0.53 12.40
CA GLY A 48 3.49 -0.30 13.72
C GLY A 48 3.22 -1.62 14.44
#